data_AF-A0A559N7P6-F1
#
_entry.id   AF-A0A559N7P6-F1
#
_cell.length_a   1.000
_cell.length_b   1.000
_cell.length_c   1.000
_cell.angle_alpha   90.00
_cell.angle_beta   90.00
_cell.angle_gamma   90.00
#
_symmetry.space_group_name_H-M   'P 1'
#
loop_
_entity.id
_entity.type
_entity.pdbx_description
1 polymer ?
#
loop_
_entity_poly.entity_id
_entity_poly.type
_entity_poly.pdbx_seq_one_letter_code
_entity_poly.pdbx_strand_id
1 'polypeptide(L)'
;MKKVVVGLSGGVDSSVTAYLLKEQGYDVIGLFMKNWHDDSVTISNECPWLEDSNDALIVAEKLGIPFQTVDLSAEYKERIVDYMFNEYEKGRTPNPDVLCNREIKFDVFMKIAMQLGADYVATGHYCRKTSFINEEGKEIHQLLAGKDGNKDQSYFLCQLSQEQLSKTLFPIGDLLKPEVRKIAAANDLITADKKDSQGLCFIGKVRLPDFLQQKLKPKQGVIVEVSSSLEQYNNAIPEFATKEDELAFYATKPVYNLNDGKVVGEHQGAHYFTKGQRKGLAVGGTKEPLFVIETDVDENIIYTGQGKKHPGLYRKTLFVSNEELHWVRTDMALEVDETMEVMARIRYRQALQKATLYKVDTGLYVDFKEEQSAMTEGQFVAWHIGDELIGSGVIS
;
A
#
# COMPACT_ATOMS: atom_id res chain seq x y z
N MET A 1 -5.44 -15.88 -31.45
CA MET A 1 -4.51 -15.01 -30.69
C MET A 1 -5.26 -14.56 -29.46
N LYS A 2 -4.69 -14.70 -28.25
CA LYS A 2 -5.37 -14.20 -27.04
C LYS A 2 -5.23 -12.69 -26.94
N LYS A 3 -6.27 -11.99 -26.51
CA LYS A 3 -6.29 -10.53 -26.40
C LYS A 3 -5.92 -10.08 -24.99
N VAL A 4 -5.03 -9.10 -24.91
CA VAL A 4 -4.56 -8.52 -23.65
C VAL A 4 -4.70 -7.01 -23.67
N VAL A 5 -5.40 -6.48 -22.68
CA VAL A 5 -5.46 -5.02 -22.46
C VAL A 5 -4.39 -4.63 -21.45
N VAL A 6 -3.49 -3.75 -21.85
CA VAL A 6 -2.39 -3.27 -21.02
C VAL A 6 -2.74 -1.90 -20.47
N GLY A 7 -2.67 -1.75 -19.14
CA GLY A 7 -2.76 -0.45 -18.48
C GLY A 7 -1.51 0.37 -18.80
N LEU A 8 -1.58 1.22 -19.82
CA LEU A 8 -0.49 2.09 -20.25
C LEU A 8 -0.58 3.40 -19.48
N SER A 9 0.37 3.62 -18.57
CA SER A 9 0.39 4.79 -17.68
C SER A 9 1.29 5.93 -18.16
N GLY A 10 1.89 5.80 -19.36
CA GLY A 10 2.94 6.71 -19.83
C GLY A 10 4.29 6.52 -19.14
N GLY A 11 4.48 5.44 -18.38
CA GLY A 11 5.73 5.09 -17.71
C GLY A 11 6.47 3.94 -18.39
N VAL A 12 7.79 3.87 -18.20
CA VAL A 12 8.65 2.86 -18.84
C VAL A 12 8.21 1.42 -18.59
N ASP A 13 7.70 1.15 -17.39
CA ASP A 13 7.32 -0.21 -16.97
C ASP A 13 6.11 -0.73 -17.76
N SER A 14 5.08 0.10 -17.93
CA SER A 14 3.91 -0.27 -18.74
C SER A 14 4.22 -0.31 -20.23
N SER A 15 5.13 0.55 -20.72
CA SER A 15 5.60 0.50 -22.10
C SER A 15 6.30 -0.82 -22.45
N VAL A 16 7.21 -1.27 -21.58
CA VAL A 16 7.93 -2.53 -21.78
C VAL A 16 6.99 -3.73 -21.60
N THR A 17 6.03 -3.67 -20.67
CA THR A 17 4.97 -4.68 -20.56
C THR A 17 4.23 -4.86 -21.89
N ALA A 18 3.79 -3.78 -22.54
CA ALA A 18 3.09 -3.87 -23.82
C ALA A 18 3.98 -4.42 -24.95
N TYR A 19 5.23 -3.96 -25.00
CA TYR A 19 6.22 -4.47 -25.95
C TYR A 19 6.43 -5.98 -25.81
N LEU A 20 6.69 -6.46 -24.59
CA LEU A 20 6.95 -7.89 -24.34
C LEU A 20 5.76 -8.77 -24.70
N LEU A 21 4.54 -8.34 -24.40
CA LEU A 21 3.33 -9.08 -24.77
C LEU A 21 3.12 -9.11 -26.28
N LYS A 22 3.44 -8.02 -26.98
CA LYS A 22 3.38 -7.99 -28.45
C LYS A 22 4.38 -8.98 -29.05
N GLU A 23 5.62 -9.00 -28.55
CA GLU A 23 6.66 -9.93 -29.00
C GLU A 23 6.31 -11.40 -28.70
N GLN A 24 5.57 -11.65 -27.63
CA GLN A 24 5.02 -12.98 -27.30
C GLN A 24 3.83 -13.40 -28.19
N GLY A 25 3.37 -12.52 -29.10
CA GLY A 25 2.31 -12.82 -30.06
C GLY A 25 0.90 -12.65 -29.49
N TYR A 26 0.70 -11.82 -28.48
CA TYR A 26 -0.64 -11.45 -28.01
C TYR A 26 -1.28 -10.35 -28.89
N ASP A 27 -2.62 -10.30 -28.89
CA ASP A 27 -3.39 -9.17 -29.44
C ASP A 27 -3.46 -8.08 -28.38
N VAL A 28 -2.54 -7.12 -28.44
CA VAL A 28 -2.33 -6.12 -27.39
C VAL A 28 -3.12 -4.86 -27.70
N ILE A 29 -3.88 -4.39 -26.71
CA ILE A 29 -4.54 -3.07 -26.72
C ILE A 29 -4.00 -2.26 -25.54
N GLY A 30 -3.56 -1.03 -25.81
CA GLY A 30 -3.19 -0.08 -24.77
C GLY A 30 -4.40 0.69 -24.25
N LEU A 31 -4.51 0.82 -22.94
CA LEU A 31 -5.57 1.62 -22.32
C LEU A 31 -4.99 2.51 -21.21
N PHE A 32 -5.23 3.82 -21.32
CA PHE A 32 -4.83 4.83 -20.35
C PHE A 32 -6.00 5.20 -19.43
N MET A 33 -5.78 5.18 -18.12
CA MET A 33 -6.79 5.52 -17.12
C MET A 33 -6.60 6.96 -16.64
N LYS A 34 -7.57 7.83 -16.92
CA LYS A 34 -7.66 9.16 -16.31
C LYS A 34 -8.37 9.02 -14.95
N ASN A 35 -7.58 8.83 -13.90
CA ASN A 35 -8.09 8.51 -12.56
C ASN A 35 -8.46 9.72 -11.70
N TRP A 36 -7.77 10.85 -11.85
CA TRP A 36 -8.08 12.03 -11.03
C TRP A 36 -7.63 13.30 -11.73
N HIS A 37 -8.48 14.31 -11.66
CA HIS A 37 -8.14 15.68 -11.99
C HIS A 37 -8.90 16.56 -11.01
N ASP A 38 -8.18 17.47 -10.36
CA ASP A 38 -8.80 18.48 -9.52
C ASP A 38 -8.39 19.85 -10.08
N ASP A 39 -9.36 20.50 -10.71
CA ASP A 39 -9.20 21.81 -11.33
C ASP A 39 -9.05 22.93 -10.28
N SER A 40 -9.23 22.64 -8.99
CA SER A 40 -9.22 23.65 -7.92
C SER A 40 -7.87 23.82 -7.18
N VAL A 41 -6.91 22.91 -7.39
CA VAL A 41 -5.69 22.79 -6.54
C VAL A 41 -4.39 22.90 -7.34
N THR A 42 -4.48 22.84 -8.67
CA THR A 42 -3.31 22.96 -9.52
C THR A 42 -2.90 24.43 -9.62
N ILE A 43 -1.92 24.84 -8.79
CA ILE A 43 -1.25 26.17 -8.85
C ILE A 43 -0.62 26.40 -10.24
N SER A 44 -0.40 25.32 -11.01
CA SER A 44 0.03 25.33 -12.41
C SER A 44 -1.13 24.95 -13.34
N ASN A 45 -1.36 25.70 -14.42
CA ASN A 45 -2.26 25.34 -15.53
C ASN A 45 -1.86 24.04 -16.29
N GLU A 46 -1.05 23.17 -15.70
CA GLU A 46 -0.54 21.94 -16.29
C GLU A 46 -1.30 20.76 -15.71
N CYS A 47 -2.13 20.11 -16.53
CA CYS A 47 -2.78 18.84 -16.22
C CYS A 47 -1.75 17.71 -16.34
N PRO A 48 -1.23 17.12 -15.24
CA PRO A 48 -0.09 16.19 -15.31
C PRO A 48 -0.41 14.92 -16.10
N TRP A 49 -1.69 14.51 -16.12
CA TRP A 49 -2.14 13.33 -16.86
C TRP A 49 -2.06 13.49 -18.39
N LEU A 50 -2.03 14.72 -18.92
CA LEU A 50 -1.92 14.95 -20.37
C LEU A 50 -0.57 14.50 -20.90
N GLU A 51 0.52 14.83 -20.19
CA GLU A 51 1.88 14.40 -20.57
C GLU A 51 1.98 12.87 -20.54
N ASP A 52 1.50 12.25 -19.46
CA ASP A 52 1.50 10.79 -19.31
C ASP A 52 0.64 10.09 -20.38
N SER A 53 -0.52 10.67 -20.72
CA SER A 53 -1.41 10.16 -21.77
C SER A 53 -0.75 10.27 -23.16
N ASN A 54 -0.07 11.38 -23.44
CA ASN A 54 0.66 11.57 -24.69
C ASN A 54 1.83 10.59 -24.84
N ASP A 55 2.60 10.37 -23.78
CA ASP A 55 3.67 9.36 -23.78
C ASP A 55 3.12 7.95 -24.02
N ALA A 56 1.98 7.62 -23.41
CA ALA A 56 1.30 6.35 -23.62
C ALA A 56 0.83 6.17 -25.07
N LEU A 57 0.29 7.22 -25.69
CA LEU A 57 -0.11 7.24 -27.10
C LEU A 57 1.10 7.03 -28.02
N ILE A 58 2.19 7.77 -27.82
CA ILE A 58 3.42 7.66 -28.62
C ILE A 58 4.00 6.24 -28.54
N VAL A 59 3.98 5.63 -27.35
CA VAL A 59 4.38 4.23 -27.17
C VAL A 59 3.46 3.30 -27.94
N ALA A 60 2.15 3.49 -27.86
CA ALA A 60 1.19 2.65 -28.58
C ALA A 60 1.35 2.75 -30.10
N GLU A 61 1.58 3.96 -30.64
CA GLU A 61 1.87 4.19 -32.05
C GLU A 61 3.17 3.52 -32.50
N LYS A 62 4.25 3.69 -31.72
CA LYS A 62 5.55 3.02 -31.97
C LYS A 62 5.40 1.51 -31.98
N LEU A 63 4.59 0.97 -31.08
CA LEU A 63 4.28 -0.46 -31.01
C LEU A 63 3.19 -0.88 -32.00
N GLY A 64 2.57 0.02 -32.76
CA GLY A 64 1.48 -0.31 -33.68
C GLY A 64 0.33 -1.08 -33.02
N ILE A 65 -0.04 -0.70 -31.79
CA ILE A 65 -1.16 -1.29 -31.03
C ILE A 65 -2.31 -0.28 -30.90
N PRO A 66 -3.58 -0.71 -30.87
CA PRO A 66 -4.70 0.18 -30.58
C PRO A 66 -4.54 0.84 -29.21
N PHE A 67 -4.96 2.10 -29.10
CA PHE A 67 -4.89 2.88 -27.87
C PHE A 67 -6.23 3.53 -27.56
N GLN A 68 -6.64 3.49 -26.30
CA GLN A 68 -7.84 4.16 -25.81
C GLN A 68 -7.59 4.82 -24.46
N THR A 69 -8.35 5.88 -24.18
CA THR A 69 -8.37 6.55 -22.89
C THR A 69 -9.74 6.35 -22.26
N VAL A 70 -9.76 6.06 -20.97
CA VAL A 70 -11.01 5.98 -20.18
C VAL A 70 -10.93 6.92 -18.99
N ASP A 71 -12.03 7.62 -18.71
CA ASP A 71 -12.15 8.46 -17.53
C ASP A 71 -12.75 7.64 -16.39
N LEU A 72 -11.97 7.45 -15.32
CA LEU A 72 -12.37 6.71 -14.11
C LEU A 72 -12.44 7.64 -12.90
N SER A 73 -12.51 8.96 -13.13
CA SER A 73 -12.40 9.95 -12.07
C SER A 73 -13.52 9.91 -11.05
N ALA A 74 -14.74 9.54 -11.48
CA ALA A 74 -15.87 9.39 -10.57
C ALA A 74 -15.66 8.21 -9.61
N GLU A 75 -15.33 7.03 -10.14
CA GLU A 75 -15.08 5.81 -9.36
C GLU A 75 -13.86 5.98 -8.46
N TYR A 76 -12.81 6.62 -8.97
CA TYR A 76 -11.60 6.89 -8.19
C TYR A 76 -11.88 7.86 -7.03
N LYS A 77 -12.68 8.90 -7.26
CA LYS A 77 -13.10 9.84 -6.21
C LYS A 77 -13.78 9.08 -5.08
N GLU A 78 -14.80 8.33 -5.42
CA GLU A 78 -15.67 7.65 -4.46
C GLU A 78 -14.90 6.59 -3.68
N ARG A 79 -14.16 5.72 -4.39
CA ARG A 79 -13.56 4.53 -3.79
C ARG A 79 -12.20 4.78 -3.14
N ILE A 80 -11.45 5.79 -3.60
CA ILE A 80 -10.08 6.05 -3.14
C ILE A 80 -9.99 7.36 -2.38
N VAL A 81 -10.43 8.47 -2.99
CA VAL A 81 -10.25 9.80 -2.40
C VAL A 81 -11.14 10.00 -1.18
N ASP A 82 -12.44 9.73 -1.30
CA ASP A 82 -13.40 9.91 -0.24
C ASP A 82 -13.12 8.94 0.93
N TYR A 83 -12.74 7.69 0.63
CA TYR A 83 -12.23 6.74 1.64
C TYR A 83 -11.00 7.30 2.38
N MET A 84 -10.01 7.83 1.63
CA MET A 84 -8.80 8.36 2.23
C MET A 84 -9.10 9.50 3.21
N PHE A 85 -9.98 10.43 2.84
CA PHE A 85 -10.40 11.51 3.73
C PHE A 85 -11.08 10.99 5.01
N ASN A 86 -11.99 10.03 4.89
CA ASN A 86 -12.70 9.42 6.01
C ASN A 86 -11.75 8.69 6.98
N GLU A 87 -10.70 8.04 6.48
CA GLU A 87 -9.71 7.37 7.33
C GLU A 87 -8.83 8.38 8.08
N TYR A 88 -8.36 9.44 7.41
CA TYR A 88 -7.60 10.50 8.07
C TYR A 88 -8.44 11.26 9.10
N GLU A 89 -9.73 11.47 8.83
CA GLU A 89 -10.67 12.08 9.79
C GLU A 89 -10.76 11.26 11.09
N LYS A 90 -10.64 9.94 11.00
CA LYS A 90 -10.59 9.00 12.14
C LYS A 90 -9.20 8.83 12.75
N GLY A 91 -8.19 9.56 12.28
CA GLY A 91 -6.80 9.43 12.75
C GLY A 91 -6.05 8.20 12.23
N ARG A 92 -6.62 7.46 11.27
CA ARG A 92 -5.98 6.31 10.62
C ARG A 92 -5.16 6.79 9.42
N THR A 93 -4.10 6.07 9.08
CA THR A 93 -3.28 6.37 7.89
C THR A 93 -3.52 5.31 6.82
N PRO A 94 -4.42 5.53 5.86
CA PRO A 94 -4.76 4.56 4.82
C PRO A 94 -3.62 4.34 3.81
N ASN A 95 -3.68 3.23 3.08
CA ASN A 95 -2.83 3.00 1.90
C ASN A 95 -3.64 3.05 0.59
N PRO A 96 -3.80 4.22 -0.04
CA PRO A 96 -4.65 4.37 -1.22
C PRO A 96 -4.12 3.64 -2.46
N ASP A 97 -2.83 3.32 -2.53
CA ASP A 97 -2.26 2.58 -3.66
C ASP A 97 -2.68 1.10 -3.64
N VAL A 98 -2.77 0.47 -2.46
CA VAL A 98 -3.34 -0.89 -2.31
C VAL A 98 -4.79 -0.90 -2.80
N LEU A 99 -5.58 0.07 -2.37
CA LEU A 99 -6.99 0.19 -2.76
C LEU A 99 -7.16 0.53 -4.24
N CYS A 100 -6.33 1.40 -4.81
CA CYS A 100 -6.35 1.70 -6.24
C CYS A 100 -6.12 0.43 -7.08
N ASN A 101 -5.23 -0.46 -6.64
CA ASN A 101 -5.07 -1.74 -7.30
C ASN A 101 -6.35 -2.59 -7.18
N ARG A 102 -6.86 -2.80 -5.97
CA ARG A 102 -8.06 -3.63 -5.73
C ARG A 102 -9.31 -3.12 -6.45
N GLU A 103 -9.60 -1.83 -6.31
CA GLU A 103 -10.88 -1.20 -6.68
C GLU A 103 -10.89 -0.57 -8.06
N ILE A 104 -9.74 -0.18 -8.60
CA ILE A 104 -9.66 0.55 -9.89
C ILE A 104 -8.97 -0.32 -10.93
N LYS A 105 -7.70 -0.67 -10.73
CA LYS A 105 -6.91 -1.38 -11.75
C LYS A 105 -7.36 -2.82 -11.97
N PHE A 106 -7.74 -3.54 -10.92
CA PHE A 106 -8.13 -4.94 -11.02
C PHE A 106 -9.64 -5.17 -10.83
N ASP A 107 -10.43 -4.09 -10.70
CA ASP A 107 -11.88 -4.16 -10.76
C ASP A 107 -12.43 -3.37 -11.96
N VAL A 108 -12.53 -2.05 -11.87
CA VAL A 108 -13.15 -1.21 -12.92
C VAL A 108 -12.42 -1.33 -14.26
N PHE A 109 -11.10 -1.17 -14.29
CA PHE A 109 -10.29 -1.32 -15.50
C PHE A 109 -10.38 -2.74 -16.08
N MET A 110 -10.34 -3.76 -15.21
CA MET A 110 -10.46 -5.16 -15.65
C MET A 110 -11.82 -5.41 -16.30
N LYS A 111 -12.91 -4.92 -15.71
CA LYS A 111 -14.26 -5.03 -16.27
C LYS A 111 -14.36 -4.37 -17.64
N ILE A 112 -13.81 -3.17 -17.81
CA ILE A 112 -13.76 -2.48 -19.10
C ILE A 112 -12.96 -3.30 -20.12
N ALA A 113 -11.79 -3.82 -19.73
CA ALA A 113 -10.98 -4.66 -20.61
C ALA A 113 -11.73 -5.93 -21.06
N MET A 114 -12.44 -6.60 -20.15
CA MET A 114 -13.26 -7.77 -20.49
C MET A 114 -14.40 -7.41 -21.46
N GLN A 115 -15.03 -6.23 -21.30
CA GLN A 115 -16.06 -5.74 -22.23
C GLN A 115 -15.49 -5.44 -23.63
N LEU A 116 -14.21 -5.08 -23.74
CA LEU A 116 -13.48 -4.97 -25.02
C LEU A 116 -13.09 -6.34 -25.62
N GLY A 117 -13.52 -7.43 -24.98
CA GLY A 117 -13.27 -8.81 -25.40
C GLY A 117 -11.84 -9.26 -25.12
N ALA A 118 -11.20 -8.74 -24.07
CA ALA A 118 -9.89 -9.19 -23.63
C ALA A 118 -9.98 -10.54 -22.91
N ASP A 119 -8.98 -11.40 -23.09
CA ASP A 119 -8.80 -12.62 -22.30
C ASP A 119 -8.08 -12.32 -20.98
N TYR A 120 -7.20 -11.33 -21.00
CA TYR A 120 -6.39 -10.91 -19.86
C TYR A 120 -6.21 -9.39 -19.79
N VAL A 121 -5.86 -8.91 -18.60
CA VAL A 121 -5.26 -7.61 -18.38
C VAL A 121 -3.80 -7.74 -18.01
N ALA A 122 -3.00 -6.73 -18.34
CA ALA A 122 -1.62 -6.65 -17.91
C ALA A 122 -1.25 -5.27 -17.38
N THR A 123 -0.30 -5.25 -16.46
CA THR A 123 0.21 -4.02 -15.85
C THR A 123 1.73 -4.05 -15.76
N GLY A 124 2.34 -2.88 -15.60
CA GLY A 124 3.78 -2.75 -15.33
C GLY A 124 4.15 -2.96 -13.87
N HIS A 125 3.50 -3.88 -13.14
CA HIS A 125 3.86 -4.16 -11.76
C HIS A 125 5.01 -5.18 -11.69
N TYR A 126 5.96 -4.94 -10.79
CA TYR A 126 7.06 -5.84 -10.46
C TYR A 126 6.60 -6.95 -9.50
N CYS A 127 5.78 -7.85 -10.03
CA CYS A 127 5.30 -9.06 -9.34
C CYS A 127 5.35 -10.22 -10.31
N ARG A 128 5.46 -11.45 -9.81
CA ARG A 128 5.38 -12.66 -10.64
C ARG A 128 4.07 -13.38 -10.36
N LYS A 129 3.61 -14.18 -11.32
CA LYS A 129 2.41 -15.01 -11.17
C LYS A 129 2.67 -16.40 -11.72
N THR A 130 2.32 -17.42 -10.94
CA THR A 130 2.31 -18.83 -11.36
C THR A 130 0.94 -19.43 -11.09
N SER A 131 0.69 -20.63 -11.58
CA SER A 131 -0.45 -21.42 -11.15
C SER A 131 -0.13 -22.89 -11.06
N PHE A 132 -0.91 -23.60 -10.26
CA PHE A 132 -0.87 -25.05 -10.12
C PHE A 132 -2.29 -25.57 -9.91
N ILE A 133 -2.50 -26.87 -10.12
CA ILE A 133 -3.75 -27.55 -9.80
C ILE A 133 -3.61 -28.14 -8.39
N ASN A 134 -4.49 -27.77 -7.48
CA ASN A 134 -4.50 -28.32 -6.12
C ASN A 134 -5.05 -29.76 -6.09
N GLU A 135 -5.04 -30.39 -4.92
CA GLU A 135 -5.52 -31.77 -4.74
C GLU A 135 -7.01 -31.95 -5.11
N GLU A 136 -7.79 -30.88 -5.06
CA GLU A 136 -9.21 -30.84 -5.42
C GLU A 136 -9.45 -30.63 -6.93
N GLY A 137 -8.39 -30.51 -7.74
CA GLY A 137 -8.49 -30.26 -9.18
C GLY A 137 -8.78 -28.81 -9.56
N LYS A 138 -8.72 -27.88 -8.61
CA LYS A 138 -8.93 -26.44 -8.84
C LYS A 138 -7.60 -25.77 -9.21
N GLU A 139 -7.63 -24.92 -10.22
CA GLU A 139 -6.48 -24.06 -10.55
C GLU A 139 -6.34 -22.95 -9.50
N ILE A 140 -5.16 -22.87 -8.90
CA ILE A 140 -4.77 -21.88 -7.91
C ILE A 140 -3.71 -20.98 -8.53
N HIS A 141 -3.94 -19.67 -8.46
CA HIS A 141 -3.01 -18.66 -8.93
C HIS A 141 -2.20 -18.09 -7.75
N GLN A 142 -0.88 -18.12 -7.87
CA GLN A 142 0.03 -17.64 -6.85
C GLN A 142 0.51 -16.23 -7.21
N LEU A 143 0.50 -15.31 -6.25
CA LEU A 143 1.12 -14.00 -6.38
C LEU A 143 2.49 -14.04 -5.73
N LEU A 144 3.54 -13.90 -6.53
CA LEU A 144 4.92 -13.99 -6.08
C LEU A 144 5.59 -12.62 -6.09
N ALA A 145 6.53 -12.41 -5.17
CA ALA A 145 7.38 -11.23 -5.14
C ALA A 145 8.15 -11.07 -6.46
N GLY A 146 8.33 -9.82 -6.91
CA GLY A 146 9.15 -9.53 -8.09
C GLY A 146 10.59 -9.96 -7.90
N LYS A 147 11.27 -10.35 -8.99
CA LYS A 147 12.69 -10.77 -8.94
C LYS A 147 13.61 -9.64 -8.47
N ASP A 148 13.28 -8.40 -8.80
CA ASP A 148 13.95 -7.21 -8.26
C ASP A 148 13.40 -6.87 -6.87
N GLY A 149 14.05 -7.33 -5.81
CA GLY A 149 13.61 -7.09 -4.44
C GLY A 149 13.50 -5.61 -4.04
N ASN A 150 14.19 -4.69 -4.72
CA ASN A 150 14.07 -3.25 -4.45
C ASN A 150 12.84 -2.62 -5.13
N LYS A 151 12.27 -3.33 -6.10
CA LYS A 151 11.14 -2.88 -6.91
C LYS A 151 9.91 -3.76 -6.76
N ASP A 152 10.01 -4.92 -6.10
CA ASP A 152 8.90 -5.79 -5.72
C ASP A 152 7.67 -4.97 -5.33
N GLN A 153 6.55 -5.22 -6.01
CA GLN A 153 5.28 -4.51 -5.80
C GLN A 153 4.18 -5.45 -5.28
N SER A 154 4.51 -6.69 -4.90
CA SER A 154 3.52 -7.66 -4.39
C SER A 154 2.73 -7.11 -3.22
N TYR A 155 3.37 -6.33 -2.34
CA TYR A 155 2.71 -5.61 -1.23
C TYR A 155 1.51 -4.76 -1.68
N PHE A 156 1.60 -4.06 -2.82
CA PHE A 156 0.48 -3.23 -3.31
C PHE A 156 -0.64 -4.04 -3.97
N LEU A 157 -0.36 -5.32 -4.28
CA LEU A 157 -1.31 -6.27 -4.88
C LEU A 157 -1.80 -7.30 -3.85
N CYS A 158 -1.54 -7.07 -2.57
CA CYS A 158 -1.83 -8.02 -1.50
C CYS A 158 -3.32 -8.29 -1.25
N GLN A 159 -4.19 -7.50 -1.89
CA GLN A 159 -5.64 -7.56 -1.80
C GLN A 159 -6.29 -8.09 -3.11
N LEU A 160 -5.52 -8.70 -4.01
CA LEU A 160 -6.10 -9.31 -5.22
C LEU A 160 -6.76 -10.65 -4.90
N SER A 161 -7.88 -10.92 -5.55
CA SER A 161 -8.55 -12.23 -5.47
C SER A 161 -7.97 -13.24 -6.47
N GLN A 162 -8.29 -14.53 -6.27
CA GLN A 162 -7.98 -15.59 -7.23
C GLN A 162 -8.58 -15.31 -8.61
N GLU A 163 -9.80 -14.78 -8.67
CA GLU A 163 -10.47 -14.41 -9.91
C GLU A 163 -9.69 -13.31 -10.64
N GLN A 164 -9.32 -12.23 -9.94
CA GLN A 164 -8.53 -11.14 -10.51
C GLN A 164 -7.16 -11.63 -11.00
N LEU A 165 -6.49 -12.48 -10.23
CA LEU A 165 -5.21 -13.07 -10.63
C LEU A 165 -5.34 -14.00 -11.85
N SER A 166 -6.45 -14.73 -11.99
CA SER A 166 -6.68 -15.61 -13.14
C SER A 166 -6.66 -14.85 -14.47
N LYS A 167 -7.11 -13.58 -14.44
CA LYS A 167 -7.19 -12.68 -15.60
C LYS A 167 -6.01 -11.73 -15.74
N THR A 168 -4.99 -11.82 -14.90
CA THR A 168 -3.90 -10.84 -14.85
C THR A 168 -2.56 -11.42 -15.33
N LEU A 169 -1.77 -10.59 -16.03
CA LEU A 169 -0.39 -10.84 -16.43
C LEU A 169 0.57 -9.77 -15.87
N PHE A 170 1.77 -10.19 -15.49
CA PHE A 170 2.85 -9.30 -15.02
C PHE A 170 4.16 -9.55 -15.80
N PRO A 171 4.28 -9.06 -17.05
CA PRO A 171 5.37 -9.46 -17.95
C PRO A 171 6.77 -9.04 -17.52
N ILE A 172 6.89 -8.07 -16.61
CA ILE A 172 8.19 -7.56 -16.14
C ILE A 172 8.59 -8.10 -14.76
N GLY A 173 7.79 -8.99 -14.15
CA GLY A 173 8.04 -9.53 -12.82
C GLY A 173 9.37 -10.26 -12.65
N ASP A 174 9.85 -10.87 -13.73
CA ASP A 174 11.12 -11.62 -13.81
C ASP A 174 12.32 -10.76 -14.24
N LEU A 175 12.12 -9.46 -14.44
CA LEU A 175 13.15 -8.53 -14.88
C LEU A 175 13.60 -7.61 -13.75
N LEU A 176 14.88 -7.28 -13.77
CA LEU A 176 15.41 -6.19 -12.96
C LEU A 176 15.07 -4.84 -13.62
N LYS A 177 14.87 -3.79 -12.81
CA LYS A 177 14.58 -2.45 -13.36
C LYS A 177 15.59 -1.97 -14.42
N PRO A 178 16.91 -2.20 -14.29
CA PRO A 178 17.86 -1.86 -15.34
C PRO A 178 17.63 -2.63 -16.66
N GLU A 179 17.16 -3.88 -16.59
CA GLU A 179 16.84 -4.68 -17.78
C GLU A 179 15.61 -4.12 -18.50
N VAL A 180 14.57 -3.73 -17.74
CA VAL A 180 13.39 -3.04 -18.26
C VAL A 180 13.80 -1.76 -19.01
N ARG A 181 14.64 -0.91 -18.40
CA ARG A 181 15.14 0.31 -19.06
C ARG A 181 15.97 0.01 -20.30
N LYS A 182 16.80 -1.04 -20.27
CA LYS A 182 17.59 -1.47 -21.43
C LYS A 182 16.69 -1.92 -22.58
N ILE A 183 15.62 -2.66 -22.31
CA ILE A 183 14.64 -3.07 -23.32
C ILE A 183 13.95 -1.84 -23.93
N ALA A 184 13.54 -0.88 -23.09
CA ALA A 184 12.91 0.35 -23.56
C ALA A 184 13.86 1.15 -24.48
N ALA A 185 15.12 1.33 -24.08
CA ALA A 185 16.12 2.03 -24.86
C ALA A 185 16.45 1.32 -26.18
N ALA A 186 16.60 -0.01 -26.16
CA ALA A 186 16.90 -0.80 -27.36
C ALA A 186 15.77 -0.79 -28.40
N ASN A 187 14.56 -0.43 -28.00
CA ASN A 187 13.39 -0.34 -28.88
C ASN A 187 12.94 1.12 -29.12
N ASP A 188 13.79 2.09 -28.79
CA ASP A 188 13.54 3.53 -28.94
C ASP A 188 12.18 3.97 -28.37
N LEU A 189 11.79 3.43 -27.21
CA LEU A 189 10.58 3.86 -26.52
C LEU A 189 10.83 5.23 -25.88
N ILE A 190 9.93 6.20 -26.11
CA ILE A 190 10.05 7.57 -25.56
C ILE A 190 10.17 7.60 -24.03
N THR A 191 9.65 6.58 -23.36
CA THR A 191 9.65 6.45 -21.91
C THR A 191 10.95 5.88 -21.32
N ALA A 192 11.94 5.49 -22.14
CA ALA A 192 13.16 4.80 -21.69
C ALA A 192 13.92 5.54 -20.56
N ASP A 193 14.04 6.86 -20.68
CA ASP A 193 14.73 7.72 -19.71
C ASP A 193 13.77 8.41 -18.72
N LYS A 194 12.46 8.15 -18.84
CA LYS A 194 11.46 8.77 -17.95
C LYS A 194 11.68 8.30 -16.51
N LYS A 195 11.64 9.25 -15.57
CA LYS A 195 11.78 8.95 -14.13
C LYS A 195 10.54 8.21 -13.62
N ASP A 196 10.76 7.33 -12.66
CA ASP A 196 9.66 6.64 -11.97
C ASP A 196 8.83 7.67 -11.18
N SER A 197 7.50 7.55 -11.26
CA SER A 197 6.59 8.38 -10.46
C SER A 197 6.90 8.23 -8.97
N GLN A 198 6.89 9.37 -8.25
CA GLN A 198 7.11 9.43 -6.80
C GLN A 198 5.85 9.98 -6.14
N GLY A 199 5.54 9.51 -4.93
CA GLY A 199 4.35 9.92 -4.18
C GLY A 199 3.12 9.07 -4.50
N LEU A 200 1.96 9.49 -3.97
CA LEU A 200 0.69 8.83 -4.22
C LEU A 200 0.30 8.99 -5.70
N CYS A 201 -0.10 7.90 -6.34
CA CYS A 201 -0.25 7.80 -7.81
C CYS A 201 -1.07 8.93 -8.45
N PHE A 202 -2.04 9.50 -7.73
CA PHE A 202 -3.02 10.46 -8.24
C PHE A 202 -2.84 11.89 -7.71
N ILE A 203 -2.15 12.08 -6.59
CA ILE A 203 -1.89 13.40 -6.01
C ILE A 203 -0.78 14.12 -6.81
N GLY A 204 0.05 13.34 -7.52
CA GLY A 204 1.12 13.87 -8.34
C GLY A 204 2.16 14.60 -7.49
N LYS A 205 2.42 15.86 -7.83
CA LYS A 205 3.44 16.69 -7.16
C LYS A 205 2.92 17.45 -5.92
N VAL A 206 1.63 17.35 -5.59
CA VAL A 206 1.04 18.03 -4.42
C VAL A 206 1.45 17.29 -3.14
N ARG A 207 1.76 18.02 -2.07
CA ARG A 207 2.09 17.40 -0.78
C ARG A 207 0.80 16.90 -0.12
N LEU A 208 0.86 15.73 0.50
CA LEU A 208 -0.30 15.12 1.16
C LEU A 208 -1.00 16.04 2.19
N PRO A 209 -0.30 16.79 3.08
CA PRO A 209 -0.98 17.70 4.01
C PRO A 209 -1.77 18.80 3.29
N ASP A 210 -1.27 19.31 2.17
CA ASP A 210 -1.96 20.35 1.39
C ASP A 210 -3.19 19.76 0.67
N PHE A 211 -3.09 18.50 0.22
CA PHE A 211 -4.23 17.78 -0.34
C PHE A 211 -5.34 17.55 0.70
N LEU A 212 -4.96 17.10 1.90
CA LEU A 212 -5.93 16.81 2.97
C LEU A 212 -6.65 18.08 3.47
N GLN A 213 -6.02 19.25 3.38
CA GLN A 213 -6.60 20.54 3.78
C GLN A 213 -7.81 20.98 2.95
N GLN A 214 -8.05 20.37 1.79
CA GLN A 214 -9.21 20.68 0.95
C GLN A 214 -10.54 20.31 1.62
N LYS A 215 -10.55 19.27 2.47
CA LYS A 215 -11.74 18.84 3.22
C LYS A 215 -11.53 18.84 4.73
N LEU A 216 -10.35 18.47 5.20
CA LEU A 216 -10.03 18.46 6.63
C LEU A 216 -9.48 19.83 7.01
N LYS A 217 -10.28 20.64 7.68
CA LYS A 217 -9.87 21.99 8.09
C LYS A 217 -8.73 21.93 9.10
N PRO A 218 -7.69 22.76 8.97
CA PRO A 218 -6.67 22.91 9.99
C PRO A 218 -7.29 23.28 11.35
N LYS A 219 -6.86 22.59 12.40
CA LYS A 219 -7.20 22.88 13.80
C LYS A 219 -5.91 22.88 14.60
N GLN A 220 -5.63 24.00 15.28
CA GLN A 220 -4.44 24.10 16.10
C GLN A 220 -4.53 23.14 17.29
N GLY A 221 -3.44 22.40 17.52
CA GLY A 221 -3.30 21.41 18.59
C GLY A 221 -1.90 21.45 19.19
N VAL A 222 -1.67 20.63 20.21
CA VAL A 222 -0.39 20.63 20.96
C VAL A 222 0.44 19.39 20.68
N ILE A 223 1.76 19.57 20.68
CA ILE A 223 2.73 18.47 20.59
C ILE A 223 3.27 18.21 22.00
N VAL A 224 3.08 16.99 22.48
CA VAL A 224 3.51 16.52 23.80
C VAL A 224 4.72 15.60 23.62
N GLU A 225 5.82 15.91 24.30
CA GLU A 225 6.98 15.04 24.41
C GLU A 225 6.83 14.12 25.62
N VAL A 226 6.78 12.81 25.37
CA VAL A 226 6.67 11.76 26.37
C VAL A 226 8.05 11.17 26.64
N SER A 227 8.36 10.93 27.92
CA SER A 227 9.63 10.30 28.33
C SER A 227 9.63 8.81 28.03
N SER A 228 10.76 8.26 27.59
CA SER A 228 10.96 6.81 27.45
C SER A 228 10.92 6.05 28.79
N SER A 229 10.91 6.76 29.91
CA SER A 229 10.82 6.21 31.27
C SER A 229 9.42 6.26 31.86
N LEU A 230 8.38 6.58 31.07
CA LEU A 230 7.00 6.59 31.54
C LEU A 230 6.62 5.21 32.09
N GLU A 231 5.90 5.19 33.22
CA GLU A 231 5.62 3.97 34.00
C GLU A 231 4.97 2.87 33.16
N GLN A 232 4.06 3.23 32.25
CA GLN A 232 3.36 2.28 31.39
C GLN A 232 4.26 1.43 30.48
N TYR A 233 5.50 1.86 30.20
CA TYR A 233 6.46 1.06 29.44
C TYR A 233 7.17 0.00 30.27
N ASN A 234 7.08 0.08 31.60
CA ASN A 234 7.73 -0.81 32.55
C ASN A 234 6.73 -1.71 33.29
N ASN A 235 5.48 -1.78 32.83
CA ASN A 235 4.46 -2.63 33.45
C ASN A 235 4.91 -4.09 33.49
N ALA A 236 4.73 -4.73 34.64
CA ALA A 236 4.98 -6.16 34.77
C ALA A 236 4.06 -6.92 33.82
N ILE A 237 4.64 -7.85 33.06
CA ILE A 237 3.88 -8.75 32.19
C ILE A 237 3.08 -9.69 33.09
N PRO A 238 1.73 -9.68 33.04
CA PRO A 238 0.94 -10.56 33.88
C PRO A 238 1.05 -12.01 33.39
N GLU A 239 0.64 -12.97 34.23
CA GLU A 239 0.38 -14.33 33.79
C GLU A 239 -0.96 -14.35 33.01
N PHE A 240 -0.95 -14.96 31.82
CA PHE A 240 -2.13 -15.06 30.96
C PHE A 240 -2.74 -16.45 31.08
N ALA A 241 -4.08 -16.52 31.16
CA ALA A 241 -4.81 -17.78 31.23
C ALA A 241 -4.84 -18.49 29.87
N THR A 242 -4.90 -17.71 28.78
CA THR A 242 -4.93 -18.22 27.40
C THR A 242 -3.91 -17.52 26.53
N LYS A 243 -3.61 -18.12 25.36
CA LYS A 243 -2.76 -17.48 24.35
C LYS A 243 -3.43 -16.24 23.76
N GLU A 244 -4.76 -16.24 23.63
CA GLU A 244 -5.51 -15.09 23.13
C GLU A 244 -5.39 -13.89 24.08
N ASP A 245 -5.46 -14.09 25.40
CA ASP A 245 -5.26 -13.02 26.39
C ASP A 245 -3.86 -12.39 26.28
N GLU A 246 -2.83 -13.23 26.07
CA GLU A 246 -1.45 -12.78 25.86
C GLU A 246 -1.35 -11.91 24.59
N LEU A 247 -1.94 -12.39 23.48
CA LEU A 247 -1.93 -11.69 22.19
C LEU A 247 -2.69 -10.37 22.27
N ALA A 248 -3.86 -10.36 22.92
CA ALA A 248 -4.65 -9.16 23.15
C ALA A 248 -3.88 -8.12 23.96
N PHE A 249 -3.14 -8.54 24.98
CA PHE A 249 -2.28 -7.66 25.77
C PHE A 249 -1.19 -7.01 24.90
N TYR A 250 -0.44 -7.78 24.11
CA TYR A 250 0.60 -7.23 23.24
C TYR A 250 0.05 -6.45 22.03
N ALA A 251 -1.21 -6.69 21.66
CA ALA A 251 -1.94 -5.93 20.66
C ALA A 251 -2.57 -4.64 21.22
N THR A 252 -2.59 -4.45 22.53
CA THR A 252 -3.13 -3.24 23.15
C THR A 252 -2.18 -2.06 22.91
N LYS A 253 -2.76 -0.90 22.61
CA LYS A 253 -2.01 0.34 22.39
C LYS A 253 -1.74 1.04 23.73
N PRO A 254 -0.57 1.66 23.91
CA PRO A 254 -0.39 2.62 24.98
C PRO A 254 -1.38 3.77 24.82
N VAL A 255 -2.06 4.14 25.90
CA VAL A 255 -2.94 5.31 25.94
C VAL A 255 -2.13 6.44 26.56
N TYR A 256 -2.20 7.63 25.95
CA TYR A 256 -1.49 8.80 26.44
C TYR A 256 -2.48 9.90 26.78
N ASN A 257 -2.12 10.68 27.79
CA ASN A 257 -2.82 11.87 28.24
C ASN A 257 -1.88 13.06 28.21
N LEU A 258 -2.45 14.27 28.18
CA LEU A 258 -1.68 15.52 28.16
C LEU A 258 -0.65 15.62 29.31
N ASN A 259 -0.94 15.03 30.47
CA ASN A 259 -0.08 15.06 31.66
C ASN A 259 1.05 14.03 31.65
N ASP A 260 1.08 13.10 30.68
CA ASP A 260 2.12 12.06 30.57
C ASP A 260 3.44 12.60 29.99
N GLY A 261 3.45 13.85 29.54
CA GLY A 261 4.59 14.49 28.92
C GLY A 261 4.60 16.00 29.06
N LYS A 262 5.54 16.63 28.36
CA LYS A 262 5.71 18.09 28.33
C LYS A 262 5.23 18.64 26.99
N VAL A 263 4.44 19.70 27.00
CA VAL A 263 4.12 20.44 25.77
C VAL A 263 5.39 21.10 25.22
N VAL A 264 5.74 20.78 23.97
CA VAL A 264 6.98 21.22 23.30
C VAL A 264 6.74 22.00 22.01
N GLY A 265 5.49 22.06 21.54
CA GLY A 265 5.14 22.80 20.34
C GLY A 265 3.67 22.67 20.00
N GLU A 266 3.33 23.12 18.80
CA GLU A 266 1.98 23.14 18.27
C GLU A 266 1.96 22.59 16.84
N HIS A 267 0.80 22.14 16.39
CA HIS A 267 0.57 21.65 15.03
C HIS A 267 -0.77 22.15 14.49
N GLN A 268 -1.03 21.91 13.20
CA GLN A 268 -2.22 22.40 12.50
C GLN A 268 -3.33 21.34 12.33
N GLY A 269 -3.23 20.22 13.05
CA GLY A 269 -4.17 19.10 12.99
C GLY A 269 -3.46 17.76 13.18
N ALA A 270 -3.97 16.91 14.06
CA ALA A 270 -3.34 15.62 14.39
C ALA A 270 -3.44 14.63 13.21
N HIS A 271 -4.51 14.72 12.42
CA HIS A 271 -4.77 13.92 11.21
C HIS A 271 -3.73 14.10 10.09
N TYR A 272 -2.84 15.09 10.15
CA TYR A 272 -1.76 15.25 9.17
C TYR A 272 -0.48 14.51 9.51
N PHE A 273 -0.47 13.79 10.64
CA PHE A 273 0.72 13.11 11.15
C PHE A 273 0.46 11.62 11.27
N THR A 274 1.52 10.85 11.04
CA THR A 274 1.48 9.39 11.14
C THR A 274 2.49 8.92 12.19
N LYS A 275 2.15 7.85 12.91
CA LYS A 275 3.08 7.18 13.83
C LYS A 275 4.41 6.84 13.15
N GLY A 276 5.52 7.11 13.85
CA GLY A 276 6.89 7.00 13.35
C GLY A 276 7.37 8.18 12.50
N GLN A 277 6.53 9.20 12.24
CA GLN A 277 6.93 10.39 11.49
C GLN A 277 7.91 11.24 12.30
N ARG A 278 9.00 11.66 11.65
CA ARG A 278 10.01 12.59 12.20
C ARG A 278 9.88 14.01 11.65
N LYS A 279 9.62 14.13 10.35
CA LYS A 279 9.63 15.41 9.63
C LYS A 279 8.30 16.13 9.81
N GLY A 280 8.29 17.46 9.70
CA GLY A 280 7.08 18.27 9.74
C GLY A 280 6.58 18.67 11.13
N LEU A 281 7.23 18.20 12.21
CA LEU A 281 6.88 18.59 13.59
C LEU A 281 7.27 20.04 13.92
N ALA A 282 8.28 20.60 13.23
CA ALA A 282 8.81 21.96 13.48
C ALA A 282 9.24 22.24 14.95
N VAL A 283 9.49 21.19 15.75
CA VAL A 283 10.02 21.28 17.11
C VAL A 283 11.53 21.07 17.09
N GLY A 284 12.27 21.93 17.80
CA GLY A 284 13.73 21.85 17.95
C GLY A 284 14.17 21.93 19.41
N GLY A 285 15.48 21.78 19.66
CA GLY A 285 16.07 21.92 21.01
C GLY A 285 16.10 20.64 21.85
N THR A 286 15.71 19.49 21.29
CA THR A 286 15.82 18.17 21.92
C THR A 286 17.20 17.54 21.68
N LYS A 287 17.61 16.60 22.55
CA LYS A 287 18.91 15.91 22.41
C LYS A 287 18.92 14.96 21.21
N GLU A 288 17.84 14.21 21.05
CA GLU A 288 17.58 13.36 19.90
C GLU A 288 16.37 13.86 19.11
N PRO A 289 16.24 13.51 17.81
CA PRO A 289 15.07 13.87 17.03
C PRO A 289 13.79 13.29 17.62
N LEU A 290 12.70 14.06 17.56
CA LEU A 290 11.36 13.59 17.93
C LEU A 290 10.74 12.73 16.83
N PHE A 291 10.02 11.70 17.25
CA PHE A 291 9.19 10.84 16.42
C PHE A 291 7.77 10.83 16.99
N VAL A 292 6.76 10.87 16.13
CA VAL A 292 5.35 10.68 16.53
C VAL A 292 5.20 9.26 17.07
N ILE A 293 4.77 9.12 18.31
CA ILE A 293 4.49 7.81 18.94
C ILE A 293 3.01 7.50 18.97
N GLU A 294 2.15 8.52 18.99
CA GLU A 294 0.70 8.38 18.88
C GLU A 294 0.06 9.70 18.46
N THR A 295 -1.13 9.62 17.87
CA THR A 295 -1.98 10.77 17.54
C THR A 295 -3.35 10.61 18.16
N ASP A 296 -3.85 11.68 18.77
CA ASP A 296 -5.21 11.77 19.27
C ASP A 296 -5.94 12.84 18.45
N VAL A 297 -6.85 12.43 17.57
CA VAL A 297 -7.57 13.35 16.69
C VAL A 297 -8.75 14.04 17.38
N ASP A 298 -9.29 13.44 18.43
CA ASP A 298 -10.43 13.97 19.17
C ASP A 298 -10.00 15.16 20.03
N GLU A 299 -8.97 14.97 20.84
CA GLU A 299 -8.33 16.03 21.64
C GLU A 299 -7.35 16.87 20.81
N ASN A 300 -7.06 16.45 19.58
CA ASN A 300 -6.12 17.10 18.66
C ASN A 300 -4.73 17.28 19.27
N ILE A 301 -4.14 16.16 19.73
CA ILE A 301 -2.83 16.08 20.37
C ILE A 301 -1.92 15.15 19.56
N ILE A 302 -0.65 15.54 19.44
CA ILE A 302 0.40 14.65 18.93
C ILE A 302 1.33 14.28 20.07
N TYR A 303 1.44 12.98 20.36
CA TYR A 303 2.42 12.46 21.29
C TYR A 303 3.71 12.12 20.55
N THR A 304 4.84 12.57 21.09
CA THR A 304 6.17 12.37 20.51
C THR A 304 7.13 11.79 21.52
N GLY A 305 8.15 11.08 21.04
CA GLY A 305 9.24 10.55 21.85
C GLY A 305 10.59 10.83 21.20
N GLN A 306 11.61 11.04 22.03
CA GLN A 306 12.99 11.24 21.55
C GLN A 306 13.61 9.93 21.09
N GLY A 307 14.21 9.95 19.90
CA GLY A 307 15.00 8.85 19.35
C GLY A 307 14.17 7.73 18.69
N LYS A 308 14.81 6.99 17.78
CA LYS A 308 14.15 5.89 17.05
C LYS A 308 13.85 4.67 17.90
N LYS A 309 14.48 4.57 19.07
CA LYS A 309 14.36 3.45 20.01
C LYS A 309 13.35 3.73 21.13
N HIS A 310 12.56 4.79 21.01
CA HIS A 310 11.57 5.14 22.02
C HIS A 310 10.56 3.99 22.17
N PRO A 311 10.31 3.46 23.39
CA PRO A 311 9.47 2.28 23.60
C PRO A 311 8.05 2.47 23.06
N GLY A 312 7.49 3.67 23.14
CA GLY A 312 6.17 3.98 22.56
C GLY A 312 6.04 3.80 21.03
N LEU A 313 7.16 3.61 20.31
CA LEU A 313 7.12 3.25 18.89
C LEU A 313 6.95 1.75 18.65
N TYR A 314 7.28 0.90 19.60
CA TYR A 314 7.43 -0.54 19.39
C TYR A 314 6.23 -1.30 19.92
N ARG A 315 5.80 -2.28 19.14
CA ARG A 315 4.77 -3.25 19.52
C ARG A 315 5.13 -4.61 18.97
N LYS A 316 4.75 -5.67 19.68
CA LYS A 316 5.02 -7.05 19.27
C LYS A 316 3.91 -7.62 18.40
N THR A 317 2.66 -7.34 18.73
CA THR A 317 1.49 -7.97 18.11
C THR A 317 0.57 -6.90 17.52
N LEU A 318 -0.03 -7.19 16.37
CA LEU A 318 -1.13 -6.41 15.79
C LEU A 318 -2.35 -7.30 15.57
N PHE A 319 -3.49 -6.66 15.33
CA PHE A 319 -4.76 -7.33 15.07
C PHE A 319 -5.34 -6.87 13.73
N VAL A 320 -6.02 -7.80 13.05
CA VAL A 320 -6.79 -7.57 11.83
C VAL A 320 -8.17 -8.17 12.06
N SER A 321 -9.23 -7.37 11.93
CA SER A 321 -10.60 -7.87 12.07
C SER A 321 -10.99 -8.79 10.91
N ASN A 322 -12.02 -9.62 11.08
CA ASN A 322 -12.49 -10.49 10.00
C ASN A 322 -12.92 -9.72 8.73
N GLU A 323 -13.49 -8.52 8.89
CA GLU A 323 -13.96 -7.70 7.76
C GLU A 323 -12.81 -7.13 6.92
N GLU A 324 -11.65 -6.94 7.54
CA GLU A 324 -10.44 -6.38 6.92
C GLU A 324 -9.42 -7.46 6.52
N LEU A 325 -9.75 -8.73 6.76
CA LEU A 325 -8.91 -9.88 6.45
C LEU A 325 -9.07 -10.31 4.99
N HIS A 326 -7.95 -10.51 4.30
CA HIS A 326 -7.95 -10.94 2.90
C HIS A 326 -6.94 -12.06 2.65
N TRP A 327 -7.40 -13.16 2.08
CA TRP A 327 -6.55 -14.26 1.63
C TRP A 327 -6.45 -14.23 0.10
N VAL A 328 -5.23 -14.06 -0.41
CA VAL A 328 -4.95 -14.32 -1.82
C VAL A 328 -5.05 -15.83 -2.05
N ARG A 329 -4.43 -16.62 -1.17
CA ARG A 329 -4.53 -18.07 -1.11
C ARG A 329 -5.67 -18.49 -0.20
N THR A 330 -6.89 -18.44 -0.73
CA THR A 330 -8.11 -18.80 0.01
C THR A 330 -8.11 -20.26 0.48
N ASP A 331 -7.38 -21.13 -0.21
CA ASP A 331 -7.15 -22.53 0.15
C ASP A 331 -6.17 -22.71 1.34
N MET A 332 -5.51 -21.64 1.77
CA MET A 332 -4.63 -21.60 2.94
C MET A 332 -5.20 -20.72 4.07
N ALA A 333 -6.47 -20.30 3.95
CA ALA A 333 -7.11 -19.53 4.99
C ALA A 333 -7.22 -20.35 6.28
N LEU A 334 -6.85 -19.73 7.41
CA LEU A 334 -6.90 -20.38 8.71
C LEU A 334 -8.33 -20.45 9.23
N GLU A 335 -8.69 -21.61 9.77
CA GLU A 335 -9.86 -21.78 10.63
C GLU A 335 -9.57 -21.27 12.05
N VAL A 336 -10.62 -21.04 12.84
CA VAL A 336 -10.48 -20.58 14.23
C VAL A 336 -9.61 -21.56 15.03
N ASP A 337 -8.75 -21.01 15.90
CA ASP A 337 -7.74 -21.71 16.70
C ASP A 337 -6.53 -22.25 15.91
N GLU A 338 -6.50 -22.10 14.59
CA GLU A 338 -5.33 -22.47 13.79
C GLU A 338 -4.26 -21.37 13.80
N THR A 339 -3.03 -21.81 13.53
CA THR A 339 -1.85 -20.94 13.50
C THR A 339 -0.97 -21.21 12.28
N MET A 340 -0.23 -20.19 11.86
CA MET A 340 0.69 -20.29 10.73
C MET A 340 1.95 -19.46 10.95
N GLU A 341 3.12 -20.07 10.80
CA GLU A 341 4.38 -19.35 10.75
C GLU A 341 4.57 -18.70 9.37
N VAL A 342 4.86 -17.40 9.36
CA VAL A 342 4.96 -16.61 8.14
C VAL A 342 6.10 -15.59 8.20
N MET A 343 6.40 -15.03 7.04
CA MET A 343 7.19 -13.82 6.90
C MET A 343 6.26 -12.64 6.60
N ALA A 344 6.21 -11.64 7.46
CA ALA A 344 5.27 -10.51 7.35
C ALA A 344 5.98 -9.15 7.27
N ARG A 345 5.32 -8.18 6.63
CA ARG A 345 5.70 -6.75 6.64
C ARG A 345 4.47 -5.89 6.84
N ILE A 346 4.65 -4.74 7.50
CA ILE A 346 3.57 -3.79 7.85
C ILE A 346 3.63 -2.48 7.05
N ARG A 347 4.60 -2.37 6.14
CA ARG A 347 4.75 -1.26 5.21
C ARG A 347 5.61 -1.63 4.02
N TYR A 348 5.42 -0.90 2.92
CA TYR A 348 6.21 -1.07 1.71
C TYR A 348 7.72 -0.88 1.97
N ARG A 349 8.56 -1.72 1.34
CA ARG A 349 10.03 -1.79 1.48
C ARG A 349 10.58 -2.12 2.87
N GLN A 350 9.73 -2.41 3.85
CA GLN A 350 10.22 -3.05 5.07
C GLN A 350 10.67 -4.48 4.74
N ALA A 351 11.83 -4.86 5.25
CA ALA A 351 12.28 -6.24 5.17
C ALA A 351 11.29 -7.15 5.91
N LEU A 352 10.98 -8.31 5.32
CA LEU A 352 10.09 -9.29 5.93
C LEU A 352 10.61 -9.71 7.32
N GLN A 353 9.69 -9.86 8.27
CA GLN A 353 9.96 -10.23 9.65
C GLN A 353 9.23 -11.53 9.97
N LYS A 354 9.83 -12.38 10.81
CA LYS A 354 9.18 -13.61 11.26
C LYS A 354 7.98 -13.26 12.14
N ALA A 355 6.85 -13.86 11.85
CA ALA A 355 5.64 -13.73 12.64
C ALA A 355 4.86 -15.05 12.67
N THR A 356 3.98 -15.19 13.65
CA THR A 356 3.00 -16.25 13.73
C THR A 356 1.61 -15.63 13.66
N LEU A 357 0.79 -16.15 12.75
CA LEU A 357 -0.62 -15.82 12.64
C LEU A 357 -1.40 -16.69 13.63
N TYR A 358 -2.36 -16.10 14.35
CA TYR A 358 -3.29 -16.81 15.24
C TYR A 358 -4.72 -16.40 14.89
N LYS A 359 -5.51 -17.34 14.37
CA LYS A 359 -6.92 -17.09 14.04
C LYS A 359 -7.77 -17.26 15.28
N VAL A 360 -8.58 -16.24 15.56
CA VAL A 360 -9.57 -16.21 16.65
C VAL A 360 -10.95 -15.91 16.08
N ASP A 361 -12.01 -15.99 16.87
CA ASP A 361 -13.38 -15.74 16.40
C ASP A 361 -13.55 -14.34 15.78
N THR A 362 -12.91 -13.33 16.37
CA THR A 362 -13.09 -11.91 15.99
C THR A 362 -12.18 -11.46 14.85
N GLY A 363 -11.14 -12.23 14.51
CA GLY A 363 -10.13 -11.78 13.55
C GLY A 363 -8.87 -12.64 13.54
N LEU A 364 -7.74 -11.97 13.34
CA LEU A 364 -6.41 -12.58 13.24
C LEU A 364 -5.39 -11.72 13.99
N TYR A 365 -4.67 -12.33 14.92
CA TYR A 365 -3.47 -11.72 15.48
C TYR A 365 -2.25 -12.05 14.63
N VAL A 366 -1.39 -11.06 14.41
CA VAL A 366 -0.06 -11.24 13.82
C VAL A 366 0.97 -10.93 14.89
N ASP A 367 1.55 -11.99 15.47
CA ASP A 367 2.55 -11.90 16.54
C ASP A 367 3.96 -11.96 15.95
N PHE A 368 4.69 -10.85 16.00
CA PHE A 368 6.06 -10.81 15.47
C PHE A 368 7.03 -11.39 16.48
N LYS A 369 8.04 -12.10 15.98
CA LYS A 369 9.13 -12.62 16.82
C LYS A 369 9.93 -11.49 17.48
N GLU A 370 10.15 -10.41 16.73
CA GLU A 370 10.82 -9.20 17.17
C GLU A 370 9.83 -8.03 17.11
N GLU A 371 9.93 -7.07 18.03
CA GLU A 371 9.03 -5.92 18.03
C GLU A 371 9.16 -5.07 16.77
N GLN A 372 8.02 -4.59 16.28
CA GLN A 372 7.95 -3.74 15.10
C GLN A 372 7.73 -2.29 15.48
N SER A 373 8.51 -1.41 14.86
CA SER A 373 8.42 0.03 15.06
C SER A 373 7.32 0.64 14.19
N ALA A 374 6.49 1.47 14.80
CA ALA A 374 5.43 2.27 14.19
C ALA A 374 4.44 1.41 13.39
N MET A 375 3.77 0.49 14.08
CA MET A 375 2.53 -0.14 13.59
C MET A 375 1.43 0.93 13.53
N THR A 376 0.90 1.16 12.33
CA THR A 376 -0.03 2.27 12.05
C THR A 376 -1.35 1.72 11.56
N GLU A 377 -2.45 2.12 12.19
CA GLU A 377 -3.80 1.75 11.74
C GLU A 377 -4.09 2.28 10.34
N GLY A 378 -4.86 1.50 9.56
CA GLY A 378 -5.18 1.84 8.17
C GLY A 378 -4.09 1.44 7.16
N GLN A 379 -2.88 1.13 7.62
CA GLN A 379 -1.89 0.43 6.78
C GLN A 379 -2.20 -1.06 6.70
N PHE A 380 -1.54 -1.75 5.78
CA PHE A 380 -1.72 -3.18 5.56
C PHE A 380 -0.57 -3.97 6.17
N VAL A 381 -0.90 -5.06 6.85
CA VAL A 381 0.04 -6.17 7.05
C VAL A 381 -0.09 -7.13 5.89
N ALA A 382 1.02 -7.59 5.33
CA ALA A 382 1.04 -8.61 4.27
C ALA A 382 2.01 -9.73 4.65
N TRP A 383 1.56 -10.98 4.55
CA TRP A 383 2.32 -12.16 4.94
C TRP A 383 2.60 -13.10 3.77
N HIS A 384 3.74 -13.77 3.88
CA HIS A 384 4.38 -14.53 2.82
C HIS A 384 4.87 -15.87 3.34
N ILE A 385 4.90 -16.86 2.45
CA ILE A 385 5.62 -18.12 2.62
C ILE A 385 6.61 -18.23 1.46
N GLY A 386 7.91 -18.20 1.77
CA GLY A 386 8.94 -18.04 0.73
C GLY A 386 8.74 -16.73 -0.04
N ASP A 387 8.69 -16.83 -1.37
CA ASP A 387 8.45 -15.70 -2.27
C ASP A 387 6.96 -15.40 -2.52
N GLU A 388 6.05 -16.26 -2.04
CA GLU A 388 4.62 -16.14 -2.32
C GLU A 388 3.93 -15.26 -1.27
N LEU A 389 3.14 -14.29 -1.74
CA LEU A 389 2.22 -13.52 -0.90
C LEU A 389 0.93 -14.32 -0.71
N ILE A 390 0.63 -14.64 0.55
CA ILE A 390 -0.46 -15.57 0.93
C ILE A 390 -1.72 -14.79 1.29
N GLY A 391 -1.56 -13.68 2.01
CA GLY A 391 -2.69 -12.84 2.42
C GLY A 391 -2.24 -11.51 3.02
N SER A 392 -3.23 -10.71 3.39
CA SER A 392 -3.05 -9.41 4.01
C SER A 392 -4.28 -8.99 4.81
N GLY A 393 -4.16 -7.86 5.51
CA GLY A 393 -5.33 -7.17 6.04
C GLY A 393 -4.98 -5.80 6.60
N VAL A 394 -6.01 -5.01 6.88
CA VAL A 394 -5.83 -3.67 7.43
C VAL A 394 -5.57 -3.74 8.93
N ILE A 395 -4.49 -3.10 9.34
CA ILE A 395 -4.10 -2.99 10.75
C ILE A 395 -5.18 -2.19 11.48
N SER A 396 -5.73 -2.82 12.52
CA SER A 396 -6.76 -2.25 13.39
C SER A 396 -6.20 -1.64 14.66
#